data_AF-A0A8S0V9V7-F1
#
_entry.id   AF-A0A8S0V9V7-F1
#
_cell.length_a   1.000
_cell.length_b   1.000
_cell.length_c   1.000
_cell.angle_alpha   90.00
_cell.angle_beta   90.00
_cell.angle_gamma   90.00
#
_symmetry.space_group_name_H-M   'P 1'
#
loop_
_entity.id
_entity.type
_entity.pdbx_description
1 polymer ?
#
loop_
_entity_poly.entity_id
_entity_poly.type
_entity_poly.pdbx_seq_one_letter_code
_entity_poly.pdbx_strand_id
1 'polypeptide(L)'
;MIEMGFTRGVKRPTEMLSESLLALAQNKEKAVVVELNCETNFVARNEIFQYMALSLAKSPLLLEGSKQSSCTMLVAPECLEMNLEHPKLNGEKTVQNAITVLAAMTGENVKLGGAFTMFVPSYGVLSTYLHQSPQPGVGHITGLLSLEVEDQNAPRDAAQRVGSEIAMHVVAAKPLFLAKEDVSSDALGHEHEILKSQEYMLPDLQEGQEKMSKNDPSSSIYMED
;
A
#
# COMPACT_ATOMS: atom_id res chain seq x y z
N MET A 1 -7.08 8.86 19.04
CA MET A 1 -5.96 9.15 18.11
C MET A 1 -6.06 8.20 16.92
N ILE A 2 -5.80 8.67 15.69
CA ILE A 2 -5.78 7.83 14.49
C ILE A 2 -4.34 7.71 14.04
N GLU A 3 -3.87 6.51 13.73
CA GLU A 3 -2.55 6.29 13.12
C GLU A 3 -2.70 5.56 11.79
N MET A 4 -2.03 6.07 10.75
CA MET A 4 -2.08 5.53 9.38
C MET A 4 -0.71 4.97 9.00
N GLY A 5 -0.70 3.71 8.55
CA GLY A 5 0.43 3.09 7.88
C GLY A 5 0.12 3.02 6.39
N PHE A 6 0.87 3.75 5.57
CA PHE A 6 0.73 3.72 4.12
C PHE A 6 2.00 3.12 3.50
N THR A 7 1.82 2.05 2.73
CA THR A 7 2.93 1.39 2.04
C THR A 7 2.69 1.50 0.54
N ARG A 8 3.54 2.28 -0.12
CA ARG A 8 3.57 2.38 -1.58
C ARG A 8 4.96 1.94 -2.00
N GLY A 9 5.03 0.93 -2.88
CA GLY A 9 6.27 0.44 -3.46
C GLY A 9 7.17 1.61 -3.87
N VAL A 10 8.36 1.65 -3.27
CA VAL A 10 9.33 2.73 -3.40
C VAL A 10 9.78 2.87 -4.86
N LYS A 11 10.05 4.11 -5.25
CA LYS A 11 10.50 4.55 -6.59
C LYS A 11 11.61 3.63 -7.14
N ARG A 12 11.34 3.00 -8.28
CA ARG A 12 12.10 1.87 -8.86
C ARG A 12 13.45 2.31 -9.47
N PRO A 13 14.59 1.76 -9.01
CA PRO A 13 15.83 1.75 -9.79
C PRO A 13 15.71 0.78 -10.98
N THR A 14 16.56 0.97 -11.98
CA THR A 14 16.56 0.45 -13.36
C THR A 14 16.62 -1.08 -13.59
N GLU A 15 16.28 -1.91 -12.61
CA GLU A 15 15.95 -3.33 -12.81
C GLU A 15 14.43 -3.48 -12.64
N MET A 16 13.70 -3.79 -13.72
CA MET A 16 12.23 -3.68 -13.78
C MET A 16 11.48 -4.70 -12.90
N LEU A 17 11.53 -4.56 -11.58
CA LEU A 17 10.49 -5.11 -10.70
C LEU A 17 9.24 -4.25 -10.86
N SER A 18 8.44 -4.59 -11.87
CA SER A 18 7.33 -3.75 -12.29
C SER A 18 6.06 -3.97 -11.46
N GLU A 19 5.97 -5.12 -10.79
CA GLU A 19 4.78 -5.60 -10.09
C GLU A 19 5.06 -5.88 -8.60
N SER A 20 4.04 -5.65 -7.78
CA SER A 20 4.08 -5.77 -6.32
C SER A 20 2.82 -6.47 -5.83
N LEU A 21 3.00 -7.41 -4.89
CA LEU A 21 1.94 -8.06 -4.15
C LEU A 21 2.10 -7.76 -2.66
N LEU A 22 1.03 -7.25 -2.05
CA LEU A 22 0.95 -7.04 -0.61
C LEU A 22 0.26 -8.23 0.03
N ALA A 23 0.88 -8.80 1.06
CA ALA A 23 0.29 -9.81 1.93
C ALA A 23 0.03 -9.23 3.31
N LEU A 24 -1.18 -9.44 3.83
CA LEU A 24 -1.64 -9.00 5.13
C LEU A 24 -1.92 -10.22 6.01
N ALA A 25 -1.38 -10.21 7.21
CA ALA A 25 -1.75 -11.13 8.28
C ALA A 25 -2.07 -10.34 9.55
N GLN A 26 -3.09 -10.76 10.31
CA GLN A 26 -3.53 -10.07 11.51
C GLN A 26 -3.87 -11.07 12.62
N ASN A 27 -3.52 -10.73 13.86
CA ASN A 27 -3.96 -11.43 15.06
C ASN A 27 -4.68 -10.44 16.03
N LYS A 28 -4.90 -10.84 17.27
CA LYS A 28 -5.60 -10.00 18.27
C LYS A 28 -4.77 -8.80 18.76
N GLU A 29 -3.47 -8.77 18.47
CA GLU A 29 -2.52 -7.80 19.01
C GLU A 29 -1.94 -6.86 17.95
N LYS A 30 -1.81 -7.32 16.70
CA LYS A 30 -1.19 -6.57 15.61
C LYS A 30 -1.59 -7.07 14.23
N ALA A 31 -1.38 -6.23 13.22
CA ALA A 31 -1.44 -6.57 11.81
C ALA A 31 -0.07 -6.33 11.17
N VAL A 32 0.29 -7.19 10.24
CA VAL A 32 1.55 -7.16 9.49
C VAL A 32 1.24 -7.16 8.01
N VAL A 33 1.82 -6.21 7.30
CA VAL A 33 1.84 -6.17 5.83
C VAL A 33 3.25 -6.45 5.36
N VAL A 34 3.39 -7.31 4.36
CA VAL A 34 4.63 -7.55 3.63
C VAL A 34 4.42 -7.27 2.15
N GLU A 35 5.38 -6.58 1.54
CA GLU A 35 5.45 -6.36 0.10
C GLU A 35 6.45 -7.35 -0.53
N LEU A 36 5.99 -8.12 -1.51
CA LEU A 36 6.84 -8.98 -2.34
C LEU A 36 6.74 -8.53 -3.81
N ASN A 37 7.90 -8.22 -4.39
CA ASN A 37 8.01 -7.64 -5.73
C ASN A 37 8.50 -8.69 -6.74
N CYS A 38 8.00 -8.59 -7.96
CA CYS A 38 8.39 -9.42 -9.11
C CYS A 38 8.39 -8.60 -10.41
N GLU A 39 8.81 -9.22 -11.51
CA GLU A 39 8.91 -8.53 -12.80
C GLU A 39 7.55 -8.47 -13.50
N THR A 40 6.76 -9.55 -13.46
CA THR A 40 5.51 -9.67 -14.22
C THR A 40 4.29 -10.02 -13.37
N ASN A 41 3.12 -9.67 -13.90
CA ASN A 41 1.84 -9.96 -13.24
C ASN A 41 1.48 -11.45 -13.28
N PHE A 42 2.12 -12.24 -14.15
CA PHE A 42 1.96 -13.70 -14.19
C PHE A 42 2.55 -14.34 -12.94
N VAL A 43 3.73 -13.88 -12.50
CA VAL A 43 4.36 -14.33 -11.26
C VAL A 43 3.60 -13.82 -10.04
N ALA A 44 3.17 -12.56 -10.01
CA ALA A 44 2.36 -12.02 -8.90
C ALA A 44 1.08 -12.84 -8.64
N ARG A 45 0.50 -13.44 -9.69
CA ARG A 45 -0.71 -14.28 -9.62
C ARG A 45 -0.41 -15.76 -9.36
N ASN A 46 0.86 -16.18 -9.39
CA ASN A 46 1.24 -17.57 -9.13
C ASN A 46 0.95 -17.97 -7.67
N GLU A 47 0.33 -19.13 -7.46
CA GLU A 47 -0.07 -19.61 -6.12
C GLU A 47 1.12 -19.76 -5.16
N ILE A 48 2.28 -20.16 -5.65
CA ILE A 48 3.50 -20.33 -4.84
C ILE A 48 4.03 -18.96 -4.40
N PHE A 49 3.96 -17.96 -5.29
CA PHE A 49 4.35 -16.59 -4.99
C PHE A 49 3.42 -15.96 -3.94
N GLN A 50 2.10 -16.12 -4.10
CA GLN A 50 1.12 -15.64 -3.13
C GLN A 50 1.24 -16.36 -1.78
N TYR A 51 1.50 -17.68 -1.79
CA TYR A 51 1.76 -18.45 -0.58
C TYR A 51 3.01 -17.96 0.15
N MET A 52 4.09 -17.66 -0.59
CA MET A 52 5.31 -17.10 -0.02
C MET A 52 4.99 -15.76 0.66
N ALA A 53 4.34 -14.83 -0.03
CA ALA A 53 3.96 -13.53 0.51
C ALA A 53 3.15 -13.65 1.82
N LEU A 54 2.14 -14.54 1.85
CA LEU A 54 1.35 -14.81 3.06
C LEU A 54 2.17 -15.40 4.19
N SER A 55 3.06 -16.34 3.88
CA SER A 55 3.94 -16.95 4.89
C SER A 55 4.90 -15.91 5.46
N LEU A 56 5.41 -15.02 4.60
CA LEU A 56 6.23 -13.89 5.00
C LEU A 56 5.48 -12.95 5.96
N ALA A 57 4.20 -12.66 5.70
CA ALA A 57 3.37 -11.81 6.56
C ALA A 57 3.00 -12.49 7.90
N LYS A 58 2.90 -13.81 7.93
CA LYS A 58 2.56 -14.56 9.16
C LYS A 58 3.74 -14.72 10.12
N SER A 59 4.98 -14.80 9.65
CA SER A 59 6.12 -15.06 10.53
C SER A 59 6.30 -14.00 11.64
N PRO A 60 6.16 -12.69 11.38
CA PRO A 60 6.34 -11.69 12.42
C PRO A 60 5.18 -11.67 13.42
N LEU A 61 4.02 -12.25 13.10
CA LEU A 61 2.92 -12.41 14.05
C LEU A 61 3.25 -13.38 15.19
N LEU A 62 4.20 -14.30 14.99
CA LEU A 62 4.64 -15.27 15.98
C LEU A 62 5.67 -14.70 16.96
N LEU A 63 6.27 -13.57 16.62
CA LEU A 63 7.24 -12.88 17.49
C LEU A 63 6.50 -11.97 18.47
N GLU A 64 6.83 -12.09 19.75
CA GLU A 64 6.38 -11.12 20.75
C GLU A 64 7.09 -9.78 20.48
N GLY A 65 6.32 -8.73 20.21
CA GLY A 65 6.84 -7.39 19.94
C GLY A 65 6.79 -6.52 21.19
N SER A 66 7.81 -5.68 21.41
CA SER A 66 7.72 -4.59 22.38
C SER A 66 6.68 -3.56 21.90
N LYS A 67 5.65 -3.29 22.71
CA LYS A 67 4.55 -2.34 22.43
C LYS A 67 4.98 -0.86 22.47
N GLN A 68 6.26 -0.56 22.25
CA GLN A 68 6.82 0.78 22.47
C GLN A 68 6.51 1.79 21.35
N SER A 69 6.07 1.32 20.18
CA SER A 69 5.60 2.17 19.09
C SER A 69 4.37 1.53 18.45
N SER A 70 3.39 2.35 18.08
CA SER A 70 2.09 1.95 17.54
C SER A 70 2.19 1.44 16.08
N CYS A 71 3.22 1.89 15.36
CA CYS A 71 3.62 1.38 14.05
C CYS A 71 5.15 1.13 14.01
N THR A 72 5.59 0.03 13.39
CA THR A 72 7.02 -0.25 13.18
C THR A 72 7.26 -0.79 11.78
N MET A 73 8.16 -0.13 11.05
CA MET A 73 8.72 -0.69 9.81
C MET A 73 9.72 -1.78 10.21
N LEU A 74 9.46 -3.02 9.79
CA LEU A 74 10.39 -4.11 10.01
C LEU A 74 11.53 -3.97 9.00
N VAL A 75 12.63 -3.38 9.47
CA VAL A 75 13.87 -3.27 8.70
C VAL A 75 14.50 -4.67 8.68
N ALA A 76 14.45 -5.31 7.50
CA ALA A 76 15.03 -6.62 7.17
C ALA A 76 14.32 -7.87 7.74
N PRO A 77 13.19 -8.30 7.12
CA PRO A 77 12.64 -9.64 7.34
C PRO A 77 13.52 -10.77 6.77
N GLU A 78 14.56 -10.44 6.02
CA GLU A 78 15.47 -11.39 5.33
C GLU A 78 16.20 -12.35 6.28
N CYS A 79 16.41 -11.92 7.54
CA CYS A 79 17.06 -12.72 8.59
C CYS A 79 16.07 -13.51 9.45
N LEU A 80 14.76 -13.43 9.19
CA LEU A 80 13.77 -14.18 9.96
C LEU A 80 13.80 -15.65 9.57
N GLU A 81 13.71 -16.52 10.57
CA GLU A 81 13.44 -17.92 10.34
C GLU A 81 11.98 -18.09 9.89
N MET A 82 11.76 -18.93 8.88
CA MET A 82 10.43 -19.28 8.42
C MET A 82 10.26 -20.78 8.39
N ASN A 83 9.04 -21.20 8.74
CA ASN A 83 8.60 -22.57 8.56
C ASN A 83 7.60 -22.60 7.40
N LEU A 84 8.08 -22.96 6.21
CA LEU A 84 7.25 -23.05 5.01
C LEU A 84 6.70 -24.46 4.84
N GLU A 85 5.40 -24.61 5.08
CA GLU A 85 4.67 -25.87 4.85
C GLU A 85 4.10 -25.92 3.42
N HIS A 86 4.96 -25.96 2.40
CA HIS A 86 4.53 -26.10 1.01
C HIS A 86 5.34 -27.17 0.27
N PRO A 87 4.71 -28.09 -0.49
CA PRO A 87 5.41 -29.23 -1.11
C PRO A 87 6.61 -28.86 -1.98
N LYS A 88 6.59 -27.67 -2.59
CA LYS A 88 7.66 -27.17 -3.47
C LYS A 88 8.64 -26.18 -2.81
N LEU A 89 8.35 -25.74 -1.58
CA LEU A 89 9.18 -24.80 -0.82
C LEU A 89 9.60 -25.38 0.55
N ASN A 90 9.47 -26.69 0.71
CA ASN A 90 9.69 -27.38 1.98
C ASN A 90 11.20 -27.43 2.30
N GLY A 91 11.57 -27.11 3.53
CA GLY A 91 12.94 -27.23 4.04
C GLY A 91 13.78 -25.96 4.05
N GLU A 92 13.30 -24.86 3.47
CA GLU A 92 13.97 -23.57 3.58
C GLU A 92 13.80 -22.96 4.96
N LYS A 93 14.92 -22.65 5.63
CA LYS A 93 14.91 -22.13 7.01
C LYS A 93 14.98 -20.61 7.09
N THR A 94 15.42 -19.93 6.03
CA THR A 94 15.61 -18.48 6.00
C THR A 94 14.78 -17.86 4.89
N VAL A 95 14.31 -16.63 5.13
CA VAL A 95 13.59 -15.83 4.13
C VAL A 95 14.42 -15.66 2.86
N GLN A 96 15.72 -15.37 3.00
CA GLN A 96 16.58 -15.16 1.85
C GLN A 96 16.65 -16.38 0.94
N ASN A 97 16.84 -17.58 1.49
CA ASN A 97 16.90 -18.80 0.68
C ASN A 97 15.55 -19.08 0.01
N ALA A 98 14.46 -18.90 0.75
CA ALA A 98 13.11 -19.08 0.24
C ALA A 98 12.82 -18.16 -0.97
N ILE A 99 13.23 -16.89 -0.90
CA ILE A 99 13.13 -15.94 -2.02
C ILE A 99 13.99 -16.38 -3.20
N THR A 100 15.22 -16.84 -2.96
CA THR A 100 16.11 -17.35 -4.02
C THR A 100 15.54 -18.57 -4.72
N VAL A 101 14.97 -19.52 -3.97
CA VAL A 101 14.29 -20.70 -4.54
C VAL A 101 13.08 -20.27 -5.36
N LEU A 102 12.27 -19.33 -4.85
CA LEU A 102 11.12 -18.81 -5.57
C LEU A 102 11.53 -18.15 -6.90
N ALA A 103 12.57 -17.30 -6.88
CA ALA A 103 13.11 -16.67 -8.08
C ALA A 103 13.62 -17.70 -9.11
N ALA A 104 14.28 -18.77 -8.65
CA ALA A 104 14.72 -19.86 -9.52
C ALA A 104 13.54 -20.64 -10.13
N MET A 105 12.46 -20.82 -9.37
CA MET A 105 11.25 -21.51 -9.84
C MET A 105 10.43 -20.69 -10.84
N THR A 106 10.37 -19.37 -10.66
CA THR A 106 9.61 -18.47 -11.53
C THR A 106 10.42 -18.00 -12.73
N GLY A 107 11.75 -18.03 -12.65
CA GLY A 107 12.64 -17.50 -13.68
C GLY A 107 12.67 -15.97 -13.72
N GLU A 108 12.14 -15.30 -12.69
CA GLU A 108 12.09 -13.84 -12.57
C GLU A 108 12.81 -13.38 -11.29
N ASN A 109 13.30 -12.14 -11.31
CA ASN A 109 13.80 -11.51 -10.09
C ASN A 109 12.66 -11.32 -9.08
N VAL A 110 12.91 -11.75 -7.85
CA VAL A 110 11.99 -11.57 -6.73
C VAL A 110 12.71 -10.82 -5.62
N LYS A 111 12.12 -9.73 -5.13
CA LYS A 111 12.69 -8.97 -4.01
C LYS A 111 11.63 -8.70 -2.96
N LEU A 112 12.05 -8.74 -1.70
CA LEU A 112 11.25 -8.27 -0.58
C LEU A 112 11.26 -6.73 -0.58
N GLY A 113 10.09 -6.11 -0.71
CA GLY A 113 9.98 -4.65 -0.78
C GLY A 113 10.07 -3.99 0.59
N GLY A 114 9.35 -4.54 1.57
CA GLY A 114 9.31 -4.03 2.93
C GLY A 114 8.22 -4.69 3.75
N ALA A 115 8.22 -4.42 5.05
CA ALA A 115 7.22 -4.94 5.95
C ALA A 115 6.84 -3.90 7.01
N PHE A 116 5.56 -3.85 7.33
CA PHE A 116 4.98 -2.87 8.24
C PHE A 116 4.12 -3.59 9.26
N THR A 117 4.36 -3.29 10.54
CA THR A 117 3.56 -3.82 11.65
C THR A 117 2.82 -2.68 12.31
N MET A 118 1.51 -2.86 12.53
CA MET A 118 0.69 -1.93 13.30
C MET A 118 0.05 -2.68 14.47
N PHE A 119 0.13 -2.11 15.66
CA PHE A 119 -0.39 -2.73 16.87
C PHE A 119 -1.82 -2.29 17.16
N VAL A 120 -2.59 -3.19 17.76
CA VAL A 120 -3.92 -2.89 18.29
C VAL A 120 -3.74 -1.99 19.51
N PRO A 121 -4.41 -0.84 19.58
CA PRO A 121 -4.29 0.06 20.71
C PRO A 121 -4.97 -0.52 21.95
N SER A 122 -4.61 -0.01 23.14
CA SER A 122 -5.16 -0.48 24.42
C SER A 122 -6.69 -0.32 24.51
N TYR A 123 -7.22 0.79 23.97
CA TYR A 123 -8.65 1.08 23.95
C TYR A 123 -9.08 1.46 22.53
N GLY A 124 -9.43 0.45 21.74
CA GLY A 124 -9.80 0.67 20.35
C GLY A 124 -9.78 -0.58 19.48
N VAL A 125 -9.61 -0.34 18.18
CA VAL A 125 -9.62 -1.37 17.13
C VAL A 125 -8.52 -1.13 16.10
N LEU A 126 -8.03 -2.22 15.52
CA LEU A 126 -7.17 -2.20 14.34
C LEU A 126 -7.99 -2.70 13.15
N SER A 127 -8.24 -1.83 12.19
CA SER A 127 -8.99 -2.12 10.98
C SER A 127 -8.06 -2.17 9.78
N THR A 128 -8.35 -3.09 8.87
CA THR A 128 -7.53 -3.32 7.68
C THR A 128 -8.44 -3.43 6.47
N TYR A 129 -7.95 -3.00 5.30
CA TYR A 129 -8.66 -3.14 4.04
C TYR A 129 -7.67 -3.50 2.94
N LEU A 130 -7.94 -4.60 2.23
CA LEU A 130 -7.19 -5.04 1.05
C LEU A 130 -8.02 -4.81 -0.21
N HIS A 131 -7.48 -4.04 -1.14
CA HIS A 131 -8.08 -3.80 -2.45
C HIS A 131 -7.44 -4.67 -3.53
N GLN A 132 -8.25 -5.07 -4.52
CA GLN A 132 -7.86 -5.98 -5.60
C GLN A 132 -7.24 -7.28 -5.06
N SER A 133 -7.99 -7.95 -4.19
CA SER A 133 -7.57 -9.17 -3.51
C SER A 133 -7.91 -10.41 -4.35
N PRO A 134 -6.94 -11.08 -5.00
CA PRO A 134 -7.20 -12.31 -5.74
C PRO A 134 -7.59 -13.48 -4.81
N GLN A 135 -7.11 -13.45 -3.56
CA GLN A 135 -7.46 -14.39 -2.50
C GLN A 135 -7.31 -13.72 -1.13
N PRO A 136 -7.98 -14.23 -0.07
CA PRO A 136 -7.89 -13.67 1.26
C PRO A 136 -6.45 -13.46 1.74
N GLY A 137 -6.17 -12.26 2.26
CA GLY A 137 -4.87 -11.92 2.83
C GLY A 137 -3.81 -11.45 1.84
N VAL A 138 -4.11 -11.37 0.53
CA VAL A 138 -3.23 -10.68 -0.43
C VAL A 138 -3.99 -9.67 -1.27
N GLY A 139 -3.30 -8.67 -1.80
CA GLY A 139 -3.85 -7.66 -2.70
C GLY A 139 -2.78 -6.72 -3.25
N HIS A 140 -3.18 -5.71 -4.03
CA HIS A 140 -2.24 -4.75 -4.61
C HIS A 140 -2.16 -3.44 -3.83
N ILE A 141 -3.20 -3.11 -3.05
CA ILE A 141 -3.23 -1.92 -2.22
C ILE A 141 -3.86 -2.30 -0.89
N THR A 142 -3.27 -1.83 0.22
CA THR A 142 -3.76 -2.09 1.56
C THR A 142 -3.84 -0.81 2.38
N GLY A 143 -4.82 -0.74 3.28
CA GLY A 143 -4.94 0.29 4.30
C GLY A 143 -4.91 -0.35 5.68
N LEU A 144 -4.15 0.24 6.60
CA LEU A 144 -4.16 -0.09 8.02
C LEU A 144 -4.56 1.13 8.81
N LEU A 145 -5.45 0.91 9.77
CA LEU A 145 -5.98 1.95 10.64
C LEU A 145 -6.00 1.47 12.08
N SER A 146 -5.18 2.09 12.92
CA SER A 146 -5.32 2.02 14.37
C SER A 146 -6.27 3.13 14.82
N LEU A 147 -7.38 2.76 15.43
CA LEU A 147 -8.40 3.68 15.92
C LEU A 147 -8.57 3.51 17.42
N GLU A 148 -8.17 4.53 18.18
CA GLU A 148 -8.44 4.64 19.61
C GLU A 148 -9.77 5.32 19.88
N VAL A 149 -10.52 4.80 20.86
CA VAL A 149 -11.82 5.31 21.27
C VAL A 149 -11.71 5.87 22.69
N GLU A 150 -12.15 7.12 22.86
CA GLU A 150 -12.09 7.80 24.17
C GLU A 150 -13.08 7.21 25.18
N ASP A 151 -14.30 6.91 24.75
CA ASP A 151 -15.29 6.22 25.57
C ASP A 151 -14.97 4.72 25.63
N GLN A 152 -14.47 4.28 26.78
CA GLN A 152 -14.14 2.88 27.05
C GLN A 152 -15.37 1.96 27.04
N ASN A 153 -16.59 2.51 27.15
CA ASN A 153 -17.83 1.74 27.08
C ASN A 153 -18.39 1.65 25.65
N ALA A 154 -17.75 2.31 24.68
CA ALA A 154 -18.20 2.26 23.30
C ALA A 154 -18.19 0.81 22.78
N PRO A 155 -19.26 0.38 22.07
CA PRO A 155 -19.32 -0.97 21.53
C PRO A 155 -18.21 -1.17 20.49
N ARG A 156 -17.32 -2.14 20.74
CA ARG A 156 -16.18 -2.45 19.88
C ARG A 156 -16.58 -2.71 18.42
N ASP A 157 -17.73 -3.33 18.21
CA ASP A 157 -18.26 -3.61 16.87
C ASP A 157 -18.60 -2.32 16.09
N ALA A 158 -19.04 -1.26 16.78
CA ALA A 158 -19.28 0.03 16.12
C ALA A 158 -17.95 0.68 15.70
N ALA A 159 -16.96 0.66 16.59
CA ALA A 159 -15.61 1.13 16.27
C ALA A 159 -14.99 0.34 15.11
N GLN A 160 -15.18 -0.99 15.08
CA GLN A 160 -14.70 -1.85 13.99
C GLN A 160 -15.36 -1.51 12.65
N ARG A 161 -16.67 -1.25 12.62
CA ARG A 161 -17.37 -0.84 11.38
C ARG A 161 -16.82 0.48 10.86
N VAL A 162 -16.77 1.50 11.70
CA VAL A 162 -16.23 2.82 11.34
C VAL A 162 -14.78 2.72 10.90
N GLY A 163 -13.96 1.95 11.63
CA GLY A 163 -12.56 1.76 11.28
C GLY A 163 -12.36 1.06 9.94
N SER A 164 -13.23 0.11 9.58
CA SER A 164 -13.16 -0.59 8.29
C SER A 164 -13.50 0.35 7.12
N GLU A 165 -14.52 1.19 7.27
CA GLU A 165 -14.87 2.22 6.28
C GLU A 165 -13.75 3.26 6.11
N ILE A 166 -13.14 3.68 7.21
CA ILE A 166 -12.00 4.61 7.15
C ILE A 166 -10.79 3.92 6.49
N ALA A 167 -10.48 2.67 6.80
CA ALA A 167 -9.38 1.95 6.14
C ALA A 167 -9.58 1.85 4.62
N MET A 168 -10.82 1.65 4.17
CA MET A 168 -11.18 1.71 2.75
C MET A 168 -10.98 3.12 2.18
N HIS A 169 -11.40 4.16 2.90
CA HIS A 169 -11.19 5.55 2.50
C HIS A 169 -9.70 5.89 2.39
N VAL A 170 -8.86 5.42 3.31
CA VAL A 170 -7.40 5.61 3.26
C VAL A 170 -6.82 5.02 1.98
N VAL A 171 -7.26 3.82 1.57
CA VAL A 171 -6.82 3.22 0.31
C VAL A 171 -7.25 4.05 -0.91
N ALA A 172 -8.47 4.60 -0.90
CA ALA A 172 -9.00 5.38 -2.01
C ALA A 172 -8.36 6.77 -2.10
N ALA A 173 -8.31 7.50 -0.99
CA ALA A 173 -7.86 8.89 -0.92
C ALA A 173 -6.33 9.03 -0.84
N LYS A 174 -5.63 7.98 -0.38
CA LYS A 174 -4.16 7.96 -0.18
C LYS A 174 -3.67 9.21 0.57
N PRO A 175 -4.26 9.53 1.74
CA PRO A 175 -3.89 10.73 2.48
C PRO A 175 -2.42 10.66 2.89
N LEU A 176 -1.72 11.78 2.76
CA LEU A 176 -0.31 11.89 3.16
C LEU A 176 -0.15 12.19 4.65
N PHE A 177 -1.16 12.79 5.27
CA PHE A 177 -1.14 13.29 6.64
C PHE A 177 -2.44 12.92 7.37
N LEU A 178 -2.36 12.79 8.69
CA LEU A 178 -3.50 12.50 9.56
C LEU A 178 -4.24 13.78 9.93
N ALA A 179 -3.48 14.80 10.34
CA ALA A 179 -4.00 16.08 10.77
C ALA A 179 -3.35 17.22 9.98
N LYS A 180 -3.99 18.39 10.03
CA LYS A 180 -3.50 19.59 9.32
C LYS A 180 -2.14 20.04 9.86
N GLU A 181 -1.93 19.82 11.15
CA GLU A 181 -0.73 20.20 11.87
C GLU A 181 0.47 19.33 11.48
N ASP A 182 0.25 18.15 10.92
CA ASP A 182 1.29 17.22 10.45
C ASP A 182 1.86 17.61 9.07
N VAL A 183 1.21 18.54 8.38
CA VAL A 183 1.61 18.96 7.03
C VAL A 183 2.89 19.78 7.09
N SER A 184 3.97 19.26 6.51
CA SER A 184 5.25 19.96 6.48
C SER A 184 5.22 21.21 5.60
N SER A 185 6.08 22.18 5.93
CA SER A 185 6.29 23.38 5.09
C SER A 185 6.67 23.02 3.66
N ASP A 186 7.44 21.95 3.49
CA ASP A 186 7.92 21.50 2.18
C ASP A 186 6.78 20.91 1.35
N ALA A 187 5.87 20.15 1.97
CA ALA A 187 4.68 19.65 1.29
C ALA A 187 3.75 20.80 0.85
N LEU A 188 3.57 21.82 1.71
CA LEU A 188 2.83 23.03 1.35
C LEU A 188 3.51 23.80 0.22
N GLY A 189 4.84 23.94 0.26
CA GLY A 189 5.61 24.60 -0.78
C GLY A 189 5.47 23.90 -2.13
N HIS A 190 5.59 22.57 -2.14
CA HIS A 190 5.42 21.76 -3.34
C HIS A 190 4.01 21.89 -3.92
N GLU A 191 2.97 21.80 -3.09
CA GLU A 191 1.59 21.97 -3.54
C GLU A 191 1.37 23.38 -4.10
N HIS A 192 1.94 24.41 -3.46
CA HIS A 192 1.86 25.78 -3.94
C HIS A 192 2.57 25.99 -5.29
N GLU A 193 3.70 25.32 -5.52
CA GLU A 193 4.39 25.32 -6.82
C GLU A 193 3.55 24.63 -7.90
N ILE A 194 2.94 23.49 -7.59
CA ILE A 194 2.02 22.79 -8.51
C ILE A 194 0.86 23.73 -8.89
N LEU A 195 0.19 24.34 -7.92
CA LEU A 195 -0.94 25.24 -8.17
C LEU A 195 -0.53 26.46 -9.00
N LYS A 196 0.62 27.08 -8.69
CA LYS A 196 1.19 28.16 -9.52
C LYS A 196 1.42 27.69 -10.95
N SER A 197 2.04 26.53 -11.14
CA SER A 197 2.30 26.00 -12.48
C SER A 197 1.02 25.74 -13.26
N GLN A 198 -0.04 25.26 -12.60
CA GLN A 198 -1.35 25.09 -13.22
C GLN A 198 -1.97 26.43 -13.62
N GLU A 199 -1.88 27.45 -12.75
CA GLU A 199 -2.37 28.80 -13.04
C GLU A 199 -1.63 29.44 -14.23
N TYR A 200 -0.31 29.26 -14.33
CA TYR A 200 0.47 29.73 -15.48
C TYR A 200 0.15 28.98 -16.79
N MET A 201 -0.30 27.72 -16.72
CA MET A 201 -0.68 26.94 -17.90
C MET A 201 -2.11 27.25 -18.38
N LEU A 202 -2.96 27.85 -17.55
CA LEU A 202 -4.35 28.18 -17.91
C LEU A 202 -4.48 29.21 -19.07
N PRO A 203 -3.72 30.32 -19.09
CA PRO A 203 -3.72 31.26 -20.23
C PRO A 203 -3.30 30.59 -21.55
N ASP A 204 -2.25 29.76 -21.53
CA ASP A 204 -1.76 29.06 -22.73
C ASP A 204 -2.76 28.01 -23.24
N LEU A 205 -3.52 27.38 -22.33
CA LEU A 205 -4.61 26.46 -22.68
C LEU A 205 -5.80 27.21 -23.29
N GLN A 206 -6.16 28.39 -22.77
CA GLN A 206 -7.21 29.23 -23.35
C GLN A 206 -6.82 29.72 -24.76
N GLU A 207 -5.57 30.18 -24.93
CA GLU A 207 -5.07 30.63 -26.23
C GLU A 207 -4.96 29.45 -27.24
N GLY A 208 -4.60 28.26 -26.77
CA GLY A 208 -4.60 27.04 -27.56
C GLY A 208 -6.00 26.60 -28.00
N GLN A 209 -6.99 26.65 -27.11
CA GLN A 209 -8.39 26.34 -27.44
C GLN A 209 -9.00 27.37 -28.39
N GLU A 210 -8.67 28.65 -28.23
CA GLU A 210 -9.15 29.70 -29.12
C GLU A 210 -8.57 29.57 -30.54
N LYS A 211 -7.29 29.19 -30.66
CA LYS A 211 -6.65 28.89 -31.96
C LYS A 211 -7.20 27.63 -32.62
N MET A 212 -7.53 26.59 -31.84
CA MET A 212 -8.18 25.38 -32.37
C MET A 212 -9.62 25.65 -32.84
N SER A 213 -10.39 26.45 -32.09
CA SER A 213 -11.75 26.87 -32.47
C SER A 213 -11.76 27.69 -33.77
N LYS A 214 -10.80 28.61 -33.94
CA LYS A 214 -10.67 29.43 -35.16
C LYS A 214 -10.20 28.64 -36.39
N ASN A 215 -9.56 27.49 -36.20
CA ASN A 215 -9.07 26.63 -37.26
C ASN A 215 -10.00 25.44 -37.56
N ASP A 216 -11.19 25.36 -36.95
CA ASP A 216 -12.16 24.31 -37.25
C ASP A 216 -12.93 24.65 -38.55
N PRO A 217 -12.68 23.92 -39.66
CA PRO A 217 -13.28 24.21 -40.96
C PRO A 217 -14.80 23.91 -41.02
N SER A 218 -15.39 23.41 -39.93
CA SER A 218 -16.84 23.20 -39.82
C SER A 218 -17.63 24.46 -39.43
N SER A 219 -16.97 25.51 -38.93
CA SER A 219 -17.62 26.74 -38.44
C SER A 219 -18.03 27.74 -39.53
N SER A 220 -17.57 27.56 -40.77
CA SER A 220 -17.80 28.49 -41.89
C SER A 220 -18.92 28.09 -42.86
N ILE A 221 -19.66 27.01 -42.59
CA ILE A 221 -20.67 26.46 -43.54
C ILE A 221 -22.10 26.96 -43.28
N TYR A 222 -22.35 27.75 -42.23
CA TYR A 222 -23.71 28.24 -41.93
C TYR A 222 -23.75 29.74 -41.68
N MET A 223 -23.49 30.57 -42.70
CA MET A 223 -23.99 31.95 -42.77
C MET A 223 -23.90 32.48 -44.22
N GLU A 224 -24.69 31.91 -45.13
CA GLU A 224 -25.19 32.63 -46.31
C GLU A 224 -26.65 32.21 -46.53
N ASP A 225 -27.57 33.11 -46.17
CA ASP A 225 -28.85 33.39 -46.84
C ASP A 225 -29.42 34.71 -46.28
#